data_AF-A0A7S1NTQ5-F1
#
_entry.id   AF-A0A7S1NTQ5-F1
#
_cell.length_a   1.000
_cell.length_b   1.000
_cell.length_c   1.000
_cell.angle_alpha   90.00
_cell.angle_beta   90.00
_cell.angle_gamma   90.00
#
_symmetry.space_group_name_H-M   'P 1'
#
loop_
_entity.id
_entity.type
_entity.pdbx_description
1 polymer ?
#
loop_
_entity_poly.entity_id
_entity_poly.type
_entity_poly.pdbx_seq_one_letter_code
_entity_poly.pdbx_strand_id
1 'polypeptide(L)'
;IFDYNYRALGERQQLLALNLPTPEPPKLPPLVGTIDIPKHDFMQSRQYIADNLFFTHKVLYPIMYSVMDQWDQYSADLLVDIQLEDIALPCKITDFQDRQLAVVQRTADRLKLEWSANITATLQNDLDGHFNFYEDSLQRYVSSRMARFFRTINLIMSTQLRTIMINSIERYVTFIKRYDVVDGGTVDLKAAA
;
A
#
# COMPACT_ATOMS: atom_id res chain seq x y z
N ILE A 1 51.24 -5.25 17.10
CA ILE A 1 51.08 -6.05 15.86
C ILE A 1 51.03 -5.17 14.59
N PHE A 2 50.75 -3.86 14.67
CA PHE A 2 50.80 -2.96 13.50
C PHE A 2 51.93 -1.94 13.61
N ASP A 3 53.16 -2.39 13.46
CA ASP A 3 54.33 -1.52 13.28
C ASP A 3 55.08 -1.97 12.02
N TYR A 4 54.34 -1.98 10.92
CA TYR A 4 54.84 -2.40 9.61
C TYR A 4 55.42 -1.18 8.88
N ASN A 5 56.58 -0.73 9.37
CA ASN A 5 57.43 0.19 8.62
C ASN A 5 58.78 -0.50 8.37
N TYR A 6 58.84 -1.19 7.24
CA TYR A 6 60.08 -1.52 6.52
C TYR A 6 61.18 -2.13 7.39
N ARG A 7 61.01 -3.38 7.87
CA ARG A 7 62.06 -4.05 8.66
C ARG A 7 63.30 -4.45 7.85
N ALA A 8 63.15 -4.65 6.53
CA ALA A 8 64.24 -5.09 5.67
C ALA A 8 65.08 -3.90 5.16
N LEU A 9 66.39 -3.93 5.41
CA LEU A 9 67.33 -2.90 4.96
C LEU A 9 67.38 -2.77 3.42
N GLY A 10 67.18 -3.88 2.69
CA GLY A 10 67.18 -3.89 1.23
C GLY A 10 65.98 -3.16 0.60
N GLU A 11 64.78 -3.31 1.16
CA GLU A 11 63.58 -2.61 0.67
C GLU A 11 63.68 -1.10 0.89
N ARG A 12 64.28 -0.66 2.01
CA ARG A 12 64.51 0.77 2.27
C ARG A 12 65.42 1.40 1.22
N GLN A 13 66.48 0.69 0.81
CA GLN A 13 67.41 1.20 -0.20
C GLN A 13 66.77 1.29 -1.60
N GLN A 14 65.92 0.32 -1.97
CA GLN A 14 65.20 0.35 -3.23
C GLN A 14 64.17 1.49 -3.30
N LEU A 15 63.47 1.76 -2.19
CA LEU A 15 62.45 2.82 -2.13
C LEU A 15 63.05 4.23 -2.04
N LEU A 16 64.25 4.40 -1.46
CA LEU A 16 64.98 5.68 -1.45
C LEU A 16 65.30 6.15 -2.87
N ALA A 17 65.61 5.23 -3.79
CA ALA A 17 65.85 5.57 -5.20
C ALA A 17 64.59 6.07 -5.94
N LEU A 18 63.40 5.78 -5.40
CA LEU A 18 62.12 6.09 -6.03
C LEU A 18 61.52 7.44 -5.60
N ASN A 19 62.20 8.20 -4.71
CA ASN A 19 61.76 9.52 -4.21
C ASN A 19 60.27 9.57 -3.81
N LEU A 20 59.76 8.48 -3.24
CA LEU A 20 58.36 8.42 -2.86
C LEU A 20 58.10 9.31 -1.64
N PRO A 21 56.98 10.03 -1.60
CA PRO A 21 56.59 10.78 -0.41
C PRO A 21 56.45 9.81 0.77
N THR A 22 57.09 10.14 1.88
CA THR A 22 57.02 9.34 3.10
C THR A 22 55.56 9.17 3.51
N PRO A 23 55.05 7.94 3.70
CA PRO A 23 53.68 7.75 4.13
C PRO A 23 53.48 8.44 5.48
N GLU A 24 52.34 9.12 5.64
CA GLU A 24 51.98 9.72 6.92
C GLU A 24 51.98 8.63 8.00
N PRO A 25 52.49 8.95 9.21
CA PRO A 25 52.50 7.98 10.29
C PRO A 25 51.07 7.46 10.53
N PRO A 26 50.89 6.17 10.83
CA PRO A 26 49.58 5.62 11.07
C PRO A 26 48.92 6.41 12.19
N LYS A 27 47.72 6.96 11.92
CA LYS A 27 46.92 7.64 12.93
C LYS A 27 46.76 6.69 14.11
N LEU A 28 47.08 7.18 15.31
CA LEU A 28 46.90 6.39 16.53
C LEU A 28 45.46 5.87 16.56
N PRO A 29 45.25 4.57 16.86
CA PRO A 29 43.91 4.05 16.99
C PRO A 29 43.18 4.86 18.07
N PRO A 30 41.92 5.27 17.82
CA PRO A 30 41.16 5.99 18.83
C PRO A 30 41.08 5.14 20.11
N LEU A 31 41.21 5.80 21.27
CA LEU A 31 41.21 5.14 22.58
C LEU A 31 39.92 4.35 22.86
N VAL A 32 38.85 4.73 22.15
CA VAL A 32 37.52 4.12 22.22
C VAL A 32 37.12 3.75 20.80
N GLY A 33 36.63 2.53 20.59
CA GLY A 33 36.14 2.05 19.29
C GLY A 33 34.81 2.66 18.85
N THR A 34 34.41 3.79 19.44
CA THR A 34 33.18 4.50 19.12
C THR A 34 33.51 5.79 18.39
N ILE A 35 32.82 6.04 17.28
CA ILE A 35 32.87 7.30 16.55
C ILE A 35 31.91 8.26 17.24
N ASP A 36 32.38 9.47 17.59
CA ASP A 36 31.50 10.51 18.12
C ASP A 36 30.49 10.92 17.05
N ILE A 37 29.21 10.68 17.33
CA ILE A 37 28.11 11.10 16.47
C ILE A 37 27.92 12.62 16.65
N PRO A 38 27.82 13.40 15.55
CA PRO A 38 27.55 14.83 15.64
C PRO A 38 26.29 15.10 16.48
N LYS A 39 26.28 16.20 17.25
CA LYS A 39 25.07 16.63 17.96
C LYS A 39 24.03 17.04 16.92
N HIS A 40 23.09 16.15 16.64
CA HIS A 40 21.92 16.44 15.81
C HIS A 40 20.84 17.09 16.66
N ASP A 41 20.26 18.20 16.17
CA ASP A 41 19.07 18.79 16.80
C ASP A 41 17.85 17.91 16.51
N PHE A 42 17.60 16.98 17.43
CA PHE A 42 16.45 16.08 17.37
C PHE A 42 15.13 16.86 17.36
N MET A 43 15.04 17.97 18.10
CA MET A 43 13.79 18.73 18.22
C MET A 43 13.47 19.43 16.91
N GLN A 44 14.47 20.04 16.27
CA GLN A 44 14.30 20.65 14.94
C GLN A 44 13.94 19.59 13.89
N SER A 45 14.64 18.45 13.89
CA SER A 45 14.36 17.36 12.95
C SER A 45 12.97 16.77 13.15
N ARG A 46 12.54 16.59 14.41
CA ARG A 46 11.20 16.13 14.78
C ARG A 46 10.13 17.12 14.34
N GLN A 47 10.34 18.41 14.55
CA GLN A 47 9.39 19.45 14.14
C GLN A 47 9.27 19.50 12.62
N TYR A 48 10.40 19.47 11.91
CA TYR A 48 10.42 19.38 10.45
C TYR A 48 9.65 18.15 9.95
N ILE A 49 9.87 16.98 10.54
CA ILE A 49 9.11 15.77 10.19
C ILE A 49 7.63 15.98 10.53
N ALA A 50 7.27 16.48 11.70
CA ALA A 50 5.87 16.69 12.08
C ALA A 50 5.12 17.65 11.12
N ASP A 51 5.80 18.68 10.64
CA ASP A 51 5.25 19.67 9.71
C ASP A 51 5.16 19.15 8.26
N ASN A 52 5.98 18.16 7.90
CA ASN A 52 6.04 17.59 6.56
C ASN A 52 5.40 16.21 6.43
N LEU A 53 5.22 15.49 7.54
CA LEU A 53 4.60 14.17 7.59
C LEU A 53 3.09 14.38 7.55
N PHE A 54 2.48 13.77 6.54
CA PHE A 54 1.06 13.92 6.27
C PHE A 54 0.18 13.39 7.43
N PHE A 55 0.60 12.28 8.05
CA PHE A 55 -0.12 11.62 9.14
C PHE A 55 -0.17 12.42 10.46
N THR A 56 0.70 13.42 10.62
CA THR A 56 0.72 14.28 11.82
C THR A 56 -0.07 15.59 11.64
N HIS A 57 -0.61 15.84 10.44
CA HIS A 57 -1.36 17.06 10.19
C HIS A 57 -2.75 16.99 10.84
N LYS A 58 -2.98 17.86 11.83
CA LYS A 58 -4.19 17.88 12.69
C LYS A 58 -5.51 17.91 11.93
N VAL A 59 -5.54 18.51 10.75
CA VAL A 59 -6.74 18.61 9.91
C VAL A 59 -6.95 17.39 9.01
N LEU A 60 -5.86 16.81 8.49
CA LEU A 60 -5.96 15.79 7.44
C LEU A 60 -6.15 14.39 8.01
N TYR A 61 -5.63 14.14 9.20
CA TYR A 61 -5.75 12.86 9.88
C TYR A 61 -7.22 12.49 10.19
N PRO A 62 -8.06 13.36 10.80
CA PRO A 62 -9.46 13.04 11.06
C PRO A 62 -10.26 12.72 9.79
N ILE A 63 -9.98 13.42 8.69
CA ILE A 63 -10.65 13.22 7.40
C ILE A 63 -10.29 11.85 6.83
N MET A 64 -9.00 11.50 6.86
CA MET A 64 -8.56 10.18 6.40
C MET A 64 -9.15 9.06 7.27
N TYR A 65 -9.24 9.27 8.58
CA TYR A 65 -9.92 8.33 9.48
C TYR A 65 -11.40 8.19 9.10
N SER A 66 -12.11 9.29 8.85
CA SER A 66 -13.52 9.25 8.44
C SER A 66 -13.73 8.50 7.12
N VAL A 67 -12.87 8.71 6.12
CA VAL A 67 -12.91 7.96 4.86
C VAL A 67 -12.69 6.46 5.07
N MET A 68 -11.82 6.08 6.00
CA MET A 68 -11.60 4.68 6.36
C MET A 68 -12.78 4.09 7.16
N ASP A 69 -13.38 4.85 8.06
CA ASP A 69 -14.55 4.43 8.85
C ASP A 69 -15.80 4.23 7.96
N GLN A 70 -16.01 5.12 6.99
CA GLN A 70 -17.08 4.98 5.99
C GLN A 70 -16.94 3.70 5.16
N TRP A 71 -15.71 3.24 4.93
CA TRP A 71 -15.46 2.03 4.15
C TRP A 71 -15.98 0.76 4.81
N ASP A 72 -16.05 0.71 6.14
CA ASP A 72 -16.48 -0.50 6.85
C ASP A 72 -17.88 -0.96 6.41
N GLN A 73 -18.76 -0.02 6.04
CA GLN A 73 -20.11 -0.28 5.53
C GLN A 73 -20.14 -0.98 4.16
N TYR A 74 -19.07 -0.88 3.37
CA TYR A 74 -18.94 -1.46 2.03
C TYR A 74 -17.96 -2.63 2.00
N SER A 75 -17.12 -2.78 3.03
CA SER A 75 -16.04 -3.77 3.10
C SER A 75 -16.50 -5.24 2.96
N ALA A 76 -17.74 -5.52 3.37
CA ALA A 76 -18.35 -6.85 3.32
C ALA A 76 -19.08 -7.14 1.99
N ASP A 77 -19.24 -6.13 1.12
CA ASP A 77 -19.93 -6.31 -0.15
C ASP A 77 -19.12 -7.22 -1.08
N LEU A 78 -19.83 -8.02 -1.86
CA LEU A 78 -19.26 -8.90 -2.88
C LEU A 78 -19.83 -8.54 -4.26
N LEU A 79 -19.02 -8.77 -5.28
CA LEU A 79 -19.43 -8.64 -6.69
C LEU A 79 -20.13 -9.90 -7.19
N VAL A 80 -20.25 -10.95 -6.38
CA VAL A 80 -20.83 -12.23 -6.77
C VAL A 80 -21.87 -12.68 -5.78
N ASP A 81 -22.92 -13.35 -6.27
CA ASP A 81 -23.90 -14.02 -5.43
C ASP A 81 -23.42 -15.44 -5.09
N ILE A 82 -23.15 -15.69 -3.81
CA ILE A 82 -22.74 -17.01 -3.31
C ILE A 82 -23.86 -17.75 -2.58
N GLN A 83 -24.94 -17.07 -2.20
CA GLN A 83 -26.02 -17.66 -1.40
C GLN A 83 -27.13 -18.21 -2.30
N LEU A 84 -27.39 -17.57 -3.45
CA LEU A 84 -28.42 -17.98 -4.42
C LEU A 84 -29.81 -18.15 -3.79
N GLU A 85 -30.16 -17.35 -2.77
CA GLU A 85 -31.39 -17.52 -1.96
C GLU A 85 -32.69 -17.50 -2.78
N ASP A 86 -32.70 -16.75 -3.89
CA ASP A 86 -33.88 -16.55 -4.74
C ASP A 86 -33.94 -17.52 -5.95
N ILE A 87 -33.04 -18.50 -6.02
CA ILE A 87 -32.94 -19.43 -7.15
C ILE A 87 -33.13 -20.86 -6.69
N ALA A 88 -34.12 -21.55 -7.29
CA ALA A 88 -34.29 -22.98 -7.09
C ALA A 88 -33.12 -23.75 -7.74
N LEU A 89 -32.44 -24.59 -6.95
CA LEU A 89 -31.36 -25.45 -7.44
C LEU A 89 -31.88 -26.87 -7.74
N PRO A 90 -31.44 -27.52 -8.83
CA PRO A 90 -30.53 -27.00 -9.87
C PRO A 90 -31.23 -25.97 -10.77
N CYS A 91 -30.49 -24.91 -11.15
CA CYS A 91 -31.00 -23.84 -12.01
C CYS A 91 -30.40 -23.94 -13.42
N LYS A 92 -31.02 -23.22 -14.37
CA LYS A 92 -30.41 -23.05 -15.70
C LYS A 92 -29.23 -22.10 -15.60
N ILE A 93 -28.24 -22.32 -16.47
CA ILE A 93 -27.05 -21.47 -16.54
C ILE A 93 -27.40 -20.01 -16.85
N THR A 94 -28.45 -19.77 -17.64
CA THR A 94 -28.95 -18.43 -17.96
C THR A 94 -29.45 -17.71 -16.71
N ASP A 95 -30.27 -18.39 -15.91
CA ASP A 95 -30.86 -17.81 -14.70
C ASP A 95 -29.76 -17.49 -13.66
N PHE A 96 -28.74 -18.34 -13.57
CA PHE A 96 -27.55 -18.08 -12.76
C PHE A 96 -26.76 -16.87 -13.28
N GLN A 97 -26.49 -16.79 -14.59
CA GLN A 97 -25.75 -15.67 -15.19
C GLN A 97 -26.47 -14.34 -14.99
N ASP A 98 -27.79 -14.31 -15.22
CA ASP A 98 -28.61 -13.11 -15.05
C ASP A 98 -28.58 -12.63 -13.60
N ARG A 99 -28.61 -13.56 -12.64
CA ARG A 99 -28.48 -13.22 -11.23
C ARG A 99 -27.10 -12.68 -10.87
N GLN A 100 -26.03 -13.31 -11.34
CA GLN A 100 -24.68 -12.79 -11.10
C GLN A 100 -24.52 -11.38 -11.69
N LEU A 101 -25.04 -11.15 -12.91
CA LEU A 101 -25.00 -9.84 -13.55
C LEU A 101 -25.76 -8.78 -12.74
N ALA A 102 -26.96 -9.13 -12.24
CA ALA A 102 -27.76 -8.22 -11.42
C ALA A 102 -27.04 -7.83 -10.10
N VAL A 103 -26.34 -8.77 -9.47
CA VAL A 103 -25.56 -8.50 -8.26
C VAL A 103 -24.32 -7.65 -8.57
N VAL A 104 -23.56 -7.97 -9.63
CA VAL A 104 -22.42 -7.14 -10.07
C VAL A 104 -22.86 -5.70 -10.34
N GLN A 105 -24.00 -5.50 -11.02
CA GLN A 105 -24.52 -4.18 -11.35
C GLN A 105 -24.92 -3.41 -10.09
N ARG A 106 -25.70 -4.02 -9.19
CA ARG A 106 -26.11 -3.41 -7.91
C ARG A 106 -24.90 -3.04 -7.05
N THR A 107 -24.04 -4.03 -6.83
CA THR A 107 -22.58 -3.96 -6.68
C THR A 107 -21.91 -2.62 -7.02
N ALA A 108 -21.66 -2.49 -8.31
CA ALA A 108 -20.95 -1.40 -8.94
C ALA A 108 -21.69 -0.07 -8.80
N ASP A 109 -23.01 -0.05 -8.92
CA ASP A 109 -23.80 1.17 -8.79
C ASP A 109 -23.73 1.72 -7.37
N ARG A 110 -23.80 0.87 -6.35
CA ARG A 110 -23.61 1.29 -4.95
C ARG A 110 -22.24 1.90 -4.74
N LEU A 111 -21.18 1.23 -5.20
CA LEU A 111 -19.81 1.75 -5.07
C LEU A 111 -19.60 3.05 -5.87
N LYS A 112 -20.16 3.13 -7.08
CA LYS A 112 -19.96 4.27 -7.98
C LYS A 112 -20.78 5.48 -7.58
N LEU A 113 -22.05 5.30 -7.22
CA LEU A 113 -22.99 6.40 -7.00
C LEU A 113 -23.05 6.81 -5.54
N GLU A 114 -23.04 5.85 -4.60
CA GLU A 114 -23.22 6.13 -3.19
C GLU A 114 -21.86 6.35 -2.51
N TRP A 115 -20.98 5.35 -2.57
CA TRP A 115 -19.70 5.41 -1.85
C TRP A 115 -18.79 6.55 -2.34
N SER A 116 -18.63 6.70 -3.66
CA SER A 116 -17.81 7.78 -4.21
C SER A 116 -18.36 9.19 -3.92
N ALA A 117 -19.69 9.34 -3.89
CA ALA A 117 -20.35 10.59 -3.58
C ALA A 117 -20.20 10.93 -2.09
N ASN A 118 -20.35 9.94 -1.20
CA ASN A 118 -20.15 10.11 0.23
C ASN A 118 -18.73 10.58 0.56
N ILE A 119 -17.71 9.94 -0.03
CA ILE A 119 -16.32 10.38 0.14
C ILE A 119 -16.14 11.80 -0.38
N THR A 120 -16.66 12.11 -1.58
CA THR A 120 -16.54 13.45 -2.16
C THR A 120 -17.17 14.52 -1.26
N ALA A 121 -18.35 14.24 -0.71
CA ALA A 121 -19.06 15.14 0.20
C ALA A 121 -18.27 15.36 1.49
N THR A 122 -17.71 14.31 2.09
CA THR A 122 -16.84 14.43 3.28
C THR A 122 -15.60 15.25 2.99
N LEU A 123 -14.91 14.99 1.87
CA LEU A 123 -13.73 15.78 1.48
C LEU A 123 -14.07 17.25 1.25
N GLN A 124 -15.20 17.56 0.60
CA GLN A 124 -15.61 18.95 0.40
C GLN A 124 -15.93 19.63 1.73
N ASN A 125 -16.81 19.03 2.54
CA ASN A 125 -17.24 19.64 3.80
C ASN A 125 -16.07 19.89 4.77
N ASP A 126 -15.13 18.96 4.86
CA ASP A 126 -14.07 19.03 5.86
C ASP A 126 -12.84 19.81 5.38
N LEU A 127 -12.64 20.00 4.08
CA LEU A 127 -11.47 20.70 3.54
C LEU A 127 -11.76 22.12 3.08
N ASP A 128 -13.03 22.49 2.84
CA ASP A 128 -13.39 23.80 2.25
C ASP A 128 -12.94 24.98 3.12
N GLY A 129 -12.97 24.81 4.44
CA GLY A 129 -12.46 25.80 5.39
C GLY A 129 -10.93 25.87 5.51
N HIS A 130 -10.19 24.92 4.91
CA HIS A 130 -8.74 24.76 5.13
C HIS A 130 -7.90 24.89 3.86
N PHE A 131 -8.48 24.65 2.69
CA PHE A 131 -7.76 24.67 1.41
C PHE A 131 -8.57 25.42 0.35
N ASN A 132 -7.88 26.20 -0.48
CA ASN A 132 -8.51 26.83 -1.64
C ASN A 132 -8.74 25.78 -2.75
N PHE A 133 -10.00 25.34 -2.91
CA PHE A 133 -10.40 24.45 -4.00
C PHE A 133 -10.39 25.13 -5.38
N TYR A 134 -10.46 26.46 -5.40
CA TYR A 134 -10.54 27.27 -6.62
C TYR A 134 -9.17 27.85 -7.00
N GLU A 135 -8.09 27.08 -6.81
CA GLU A 135 -6.75 27.51 -7.23
C GLU A 135 -6.64 27.46 -8.76
N ASP A 136 -6.56 28.63 -9.40
CA ASP A 136 -6.51 28.77 -10.87
C ASP A 136 -5.21 28.24 -11.50
N SER A 137 -4.16 28.06 -10.70
CA SER A 137 -2.85 27.58 -11.17
C SER A 137 -2.67 26.09 -10.90
N LEU A 138 -2.72 25.29 -11.96
CA LEU A 138 -2.42 23.85 -11.90
C LEU A 138 -1.04 23.56 -11.30
N GLN A 139 -0.04 24.39 -11.61
CA GLN A 139 1.32 24.20 -11.09
C GLN A 139 1.39 24.38 -9.58
N ARG A 140 0.66 25.36 -9.03
CA ARG A 140 0.53 25.53 -7.58
C ARG A 140 -0.22 24.36 -6.96
N TYR A 141 -1.31 23.91 -7.58
CA TYR A 141 -2.04 22.72 -7.12
C TYR A 141 -1.12 21.49 -7.04
N VAL A 142 -0.40 21.14 -8.11
CA VAL A 142 0.46 19.95 -8.14
C VAL A 142 1.55 19.99 -7.07
N SER A 143 2.12 21.18 -6.80
CA SER A 143 3.11 21.37 -5.73
C SER A 143 2.52 21.42 -4.31
N SER A 144 1.19 21.54 -4.20
CA SER A 144 0.51 21.74 -2.93
C SER A 144 0.46 20.48 -2.06
N ARG A 145 0.17 20.68 -0.78
CA ARG A 145 -0.16 19.59 0.15
C ARG A 145 -1.48 18.91 -0.21
N MET A 146 -2.42 19.65 -0.80
CA MET A 146 -3.75 19.18 -1.19
C MET A 146 -3.68 18.15 -2.33
N ALA A 147 -2.86 18.38 -3.36
CA ALA A 147 -2.66 17.40 -4.43
C ALA A 147 -2.06 16.08 -3.91
N ARG A 148 -1.11 16.17 -2.98
CA ARG A 148 -0.56 14.98 -2.31
C ARG A 148 -1.63 14.25 -1.50
N PHE A 149 -2.50 14.98 -0.80
CA PHE A 149 -3.60 14.39 -0.05
C PHE A 149 -4.59 13.63 -0.94
N PHE A 150 -5.10 14.26 -1.99
CA PHE A 150 -6.01 13.59 -2.91
C PHE A 150 -5.39 12.37 -3.57
N ARG A 151 -4.09 12.41 -3.86
CA ARG A 151 -3.37 11.24 -4.38
C ARG A 151 -3.36 10.08 -3.37
N THR A 152 -3.21 10.37 -2.07
CA THR A 152 -3.32 9.37 -1.00
C THR A 152 -4.75 8.83 -0.90
N ILE A 153 -5.77 9.68 -0.92
CA ILE A 153 -7.17 9.24 -0.89
C ILE A 153 -7.50 8.35 -2.09
N ASN A 154 -7.08 8.74 -3.30
CA ASN A 154 -7.25 7.93 -4.50
C ASN A 154 -6.58 6.55 -4.36
N LEU A 155 -5.40 6.49 -3.74
CA LEU A 155 -4.70 5.22 -3.48
C LEU A 155 -5.47 4.36 -2.48
N ILE A 156 -6.01 4.96 -1.41
CA ILE A 156 -6.84 4.26 -0.42
C ILE A 156 -8.09 3.69 -1.08
N MET A 157 -8.85 4.53 -1.81
CA MET A 157 -10.05 4.11 -2.55
C MET A 157 -9.75 3.00 -3.56
N SER A 158 -8.65 3.12 -4.30
CA SER A 158 -8.24 2.08 -5.27
C SER A 158 -7.91 0.76 -4.58
N THR A 159 -7.27 0.82 -3.40
CA THR A 159 -6.93 -0.37 -2.59
C THR A 159 -8.20 -1.02 -2.05
N GLN A 160 -9.15 -0.23 -1.56
CA GLN A 160 -10.45 -0.68 -1.06
C GLN A 160 -11.25 -1.42 -2.15
N LEU A 161 -11.36 -0.83 -3.34
CA LEU A 161 -11.99 -1.49 -4.49
C LEU A 161 -11.29 -2.81 -4.87
N ARG A 162 -9.96 -2.80 -4.86
CA ARG A 162 -9.17 -4.02 -5.12
C ARG A 162 -9.45 -5.10 -4.09
N THR A 163 -9.61 -4.75 -2.82
CA THR A 163 -9.95 -5.69 -1.75
C THR A 163 -11.30 -6.36 -2.00
N ILE A 164 -12.34 -5.60 -2.38
CA ILE A 164 -13.65 -6.18 -2.76
C ILE A 164 -13.50 -7.16 -3.92
N MET A 165 -12.74 -6.78 -4.96
CA MET A 165 -12.53 -7.63 -6.13
C MET A 165 -11.84 -8.95 -5.76
N ILE A 166 -10.75 -8.88 -5.01
CA ILE A 166 -10.00 -10.06 -4.55
C ILE A 166 -10.89 -10.95 -3.68
N ASN A 167 -11.55 -10.37 -2.68
CA ASN A 167 -12.46 -11.11 -1.79
C ASN A 167 -13.58 -11.79 -2.59
N SER A 168 -14.15 -11.10 -3.58
CA SER A 168 -15.19 -11.66 -4.45
C SER A 168 -14.68 -12.87 -5.24
N ILE A 169 -13.49 -12.78 -5.83
CA ILE A 169 -12.87 -13.90 -6.57
C ILE A 169 -12.59 -15.08 -5.64
N GLU A 170 -12.00 -14.85 -4.46
CA GLU A 170 -11.70 -15.92 -3.51
C GLU A 170 -12.96 -16.64 -3.02
N ARG A 171 -14.01 -15.87 -2.71
CA ARG A 171 -15.32 -16.41 -2.33
C ARG A 171 -15.96 -17.17 -3.48
N TYR A 172 -15.86 -16.66 -4.70
CA TYR A 172 -16.41 -17.31 -5.89
C TYR A 172 -15.72 -18.64 -6.21
N VAL A 173 -14.39 -18.68 -6.13
CA VAL A 173 -13.62 -19.93 -6.30
C VAL A 173 -14.00 -20.95 -5.23
N THR A 174 -14.13 -20.51 -3.98
CA THR A 174 -14.57 -21.37 -2.87
C THR A 174 -15.98 -21.91 -3.11
N PHE A 175 -16.88 -21.06 -3.61
CA PHE A 175 -18.23 -21.45 -4.00
C PHE A 175 -18.22 -22.50 -5.12
N ILE A 176 -17.46 -22.30 -6.21
CA ILE A 176 -17.38 -23.28 -7.31
C ILE A 176 -16.82 -24.62 -6.83
N LYS A 177 -15.76 -24.59 -6.02
CA LYS A 177 -15.13 -25.80 -5.45
C LYS A 177 -16.10 -26.65 -4.62
N ARG A 178 -17.13 -26.05 -4.02
CA ARG A 178 -18.19 -26.78 -3.30
C ARG A 178 -18.97 -27.72 -4.23
N TYR A 179 -19.07 -27.38 -5.51
CA TYR A 179 -19.80 -28.13 -6.52
C TYR A 179 -18.88 -28.93 -7.46
N ASP A 180 -17.58 -28.96 -7.18
CA ASP A 180 -16.63 -29.78 -7.93
C ASP A 180 -16.88 -31.26 -7.58
N VAL A 181 -17.44 -32.00 -8.52
CA VAL A 181 -17.63 -33.45 -8.39
C VAL A 181 -16.30 -34.11 -8.70
N VAL A 182 -15.66 -34.68 -7.67
CA VAL A 182 -14.52 -35.59 -7.89
C VAL A 182 -15.06 -36.80 -8.67
N ASP A 183 -14.82 -36.80 -9.97
CA ASP A 183 -15.15 -37.90 -10.88
C ASP A 183 -14.25 -39.10 -10.50
N GLY A 184 -14.72 -39.90 -9.55
CA GLY A 184 -13.93 -40.94 -8.88
C GLY A 184 -14.75 -42.10 -8.32
N GLY A 185 -15.95 -42.32 -8.84
CA GLY A 185 -16.80 -43.45 -8.45
C GLY A 185 -17.64 -43.92 -9.63
N THR A 186 -17.13 -44.95 -10.33
CA THR A 186 -17.79 -45.77 -11.34
C THR A 186 -19.32 -45.84 -11.16
N VAL A 187 -20.06 -45.18 -12.05
CA VAL A 187 -21.49 -45.48 -12.24
C VAL A 187 -21.57 -46.79 -13.00
N ASP A 188 -21.71 -47.89 -12.25
CA ASP A 188 -21.97 -49.21 -12.78
C ASP A 188 -23.41 -49.24 -13.35
N LEU A 189 -23.55 -48.91 -14.64
CA LEU A 189 -24.80 -48.94 -15.41
C LEU A 189 -25.25 -50.39 -15.73
N LYS A 190 -25.11 -51.32 -14.78
CA LYS A 190 -25.58 -52.71 -14.91
C LYS A 190 -26.36 -53.17 -13.68
N ALA A 191 -27.54 -52.60 -13.46
CA ALA A 191 -28.58 -53.24 -12.66
C ALA A 191 -29.95 -52.58 -12.89
N ALA A 192 -30.46 -52.63 -14.12
CA ALA A 192 -31.91 -52.48 -14.39
C ALA A 192 -32.21 -52.98 -15.82
N ALA A 193 -32.21 -54.30 -15.97
CA ALA A 193 -32.84 -55.01 -17.09
C ALA A 193 -33.69 -56.14 -16.50
#